data_AF-A0AAW1YFA4-F1
#
_entry.id   AF-A0AAW1YFA4-F1
#
_cell.length_a   1.000
_cell.length_b   1.000
_cell.length_c   1.000
_cell.angle_alpha   90.00
_cell.angle_beta   90.00
_cell.angle_gamma   90.00
#
_symmetry.space_group_name_H-M   'P 1'
#
loop_
_entity.id
_entity.type
_entity.pdbx_description
1 polymer ?
#
loop_
_entity_poly.entity_id
_entity_poly.type
_entity_poly.pdbx_seq_one_letter_code
_entity_poly.pdbx_strand_id
1 'polypeptide(L)'
;MNCPSSATLSPSDQLQMNVIEKLQVFKIQGRDKHGRKVLRIIGKYFPARSVSNEALNKYLKEKIFPKLEEKPFSIVYVHTDVQRSENFPGISTLRSIYEAIPMNIKESLEAVYFVHPGLQARLFLATFGRLLFTGGLYSKVNYVTRLEFLWDQVRRNEMEIPEFVSDHDEELDYHPMMDYGIESDHPKVYGAPPAMSVYSMRCIA
;
A
#
# COMPACT_ATOMS: atom_id res chain seq x y z
N MET A 1 27.06 6.36 35.08
CA MET A 1 27.27 5.50 33.90
C MET A 1 25.93 4.88 33.54
N ASN A 2 25.21 5.46 32.58
CA ASN A 2 23.92 4.92 32.15
C ASN A 2 24.17 3.97 30.98
N CYS A 3 24.06 2.67 31.23
CA CYS A 3 23.95 1.66 30.17
C CYS A 3 22.69 1.96 29.34
N PRO A 4 22.74 1.96 28.00
CA PRO A 4 21.53 1.95 27.22
C PRO A 4 20.91 0.56 27.36
N SER A 5 19.74 0.47 28.01
CA SER A 5 18.94 -0.74 28.03
C SER A 5 18.63 -1.16 26.60
N SER A 6 19.35 -2.15 26.09
CA SER A 6 18.88 -2.99 24.99
C SER A 6 17.62 -3.67 25.50
N ALA A 7 16.46 -3.11 25.16
CA ALA A 7 15.16 -3.64 25.57
C ALA A 7 15.01 -5.06 25.01
N THR A 8 15.26 -6.05 25.86
CA THR A 8 15.08 -7.47 25.57
C THR A 8 13.70 -7.66 24.96
N LEU A 9 13.66 -8.08 23.70
CA LEU A 9 12.44 -8.38 22.96
C LEU A 9 11.63 -9.41 23.76
N SER A 10 10.37 -9.11 24.06
CA SER A 10 9.49 -10.13 24.63
C SER A 10 9.37 -11.30 23.63
N PRO A 11 9.28 -12.56 24.07
CA PRO A 11 9.15 -13.70 23.17
C PRO A 11 7.94 -13.57 22.21
N SER A 12 6.87 -12.92 22.65
CA SER A 12 5.68 -12.63 21.85
C SER A 12 5.97 -11.65 20.71
N ASP A 13 6.73 -10.58 20.98
CA ASP A 13 7.09 -9.59 19.95
C ASP A 13 7.98 -10.21 18.87
N GLN A 14 8.93 -11.06 19.27
CA GLN A 14 9.79 -11.78 18.31
C GLN A 14 8.98 -12.66 17.37
N LEU A 15 7.99 -13.38 17.92
CA LEU A 15 7.11 -14.23 17.12
C LEU A 15 6.31 -13.40 16.10
N GLN A 16 5.75 -12.26 16.53
CA GLN A 16 5.00 -11.37 15.66
C GLN A 16 5.89 -10.74 14.57
N MET A 17 7.11 -10.32 14.91
CA MET A 17 8.09 -9.82 13.94
C MET A 17 8.44 -10.88 12.89
N ASN A 18 8.59 -12.15 13.30
CA ASN A 18 8.82 -13.27 12.38
C ASN A 18 7.62 -13.50 11.45
N VAL A 19 6.39 -13.28 11.90
CA VAL A 19 5.19 -13.33 11.04
C VAL A 19 5.25 -12.25 9.96
N ILE A 20 5.56 -11.01 10.33
CA ILE A 20 5.71 -9.89 9.37
C ILE A 20 6.77 -10.23 8.31
N GLU A 21 7.90 -10.78 8.74
CA GLU A 21 9.00 -11.14 7.85
C GLU A 21 8.62 -12.26 6.88
N LYS A 22 7.94 -13.31 7.37
CA LYS A 22 7.48 -14.42 6.52
C LYS A 22 6.44 -14.00 5.49
N LEU A 23 5.57 -13.07 5.84
CA LEU A 23 4.54 -12.54 4.94
C LEU A 23 5.11 -11.60 3.86
N GLN A 24 6.40 -11.21 3.98
CA GLN A 24 7.09 -10.34 3.00
C GLN A 24 6.33 -9.04 2.71
N VAL A 25 5.64 -8.52 3.74
CA VAL A 25 4.82 -7.30 3.66
C VAL A 25 5.68 -6.11 3.24
N PHE A 26 6.87 -5.98 3.85
CA PHE A 26 7.82 -4.91 3.59
C PHE A 26 9.07 -5.49 2.91
N LYS A 27 9.35 -5.04 1.69
CA LYS A 27 10.57 -5.41 0.96
C LYS A 27 11.18 -4.17 0.33
N ILE A 28 12.43 -3.86 0.65
CA ILE A 28 13.18 -2.84 -0.09
C ILE A 28 13.66 -3.51 -1.37
N GLN A 29 13.09 -3.10 -2.50
CA GLN A 29 13.37 -3.70 -3.79
C GLN A 29 13.23 -2.68 -4.90
N GLY A 30 14.29 -2.59 -5.69
CA GLY A 30 14.35 -1.73 -6.86
C GLY A 30 14.60 -0.27 -6.58
N ARG A 31 14.60 0.50 -7.66
CA ARG A 31 14.82 1.93 -7.67
C ARG A 31 13.78 2.64 -8.51
N ASP A 32 13.47 3.87 -8.11
CA ASP A 32 12.67 4.74 -8.97
C ASP A 32 13.50 5.35 -10.11
N LYS A 33 12.85 6.11 -10.99
CA LYS A 33 13.54 6.76 -12.13
C LYS A 33 14.61 7.75 -11.67
N HIS A 34 14.50 8.29 -10.46
CA HIS A 34 15.48 9.19 -9.85
C HIS A 34 16.63 8.42 -9.15
N GLY A 35 16.62 7.09 -9.19
CA GLY A 35 17.67 6.23 -8.62
C GLY A 35 17.54 6.00 -7.12
N ARG A 36 16.45 6.46 -6.49
CA ARG A 36 16.16 6.32 -5.06
C ARG A 36 15.68 4.91 -4.76
N LYS A 37 15.97 4.39 -3.56
CA LYS A 37 15.51 3.06 -3.12
C LYS A 37 13.98 3.05 -3.07
N VAL A 38 13.37 1.92 -3.41
CA VAL A 38 11.93 1.70 -3.31
C VAL A 38 11.61 0.72 -2.19
N LEU A 39 10.77 1.14 -1.24
CA LEU A 39 10.16 0.26 -0.26
C LEU A 39 8.80 -0.20 -0.79
N ARG A 40 8.71 -1.48 -1.16
CA ARG A 40 7.47 -2.13 -1.57
C ARG A 40 6.71 -2.62 -0.35
N ILE A 41 5.43 -2.26 -0.28
CA ILE A 41 4.50 -2.65 0.77
C ILE A 41 3.30 -3.34 0.12
N ILE A 42 3.05 -4.61 0.47
CA ILE A 42 1.90 -5.36 -0.04
C ILE A 42 0.78 -5.38 1.00
N GLY A 43 -0.26 -4.58 0.78
CA GLY A 43 -1.36 -4.40 1.72
C GLY A 43 -2.14 -5.68 1.99
N LYS A 44 -2.36 -6.54 0.97
CA LYS A 44 -3.07 -7.83 1.09
C LYS A 44 -2.48 -8.72 2.17
N TYR A 45 -1.17 -8.66 2.38
CA TYR A 45 -0.45 -9.49 3.34
C TYR A 45 -0.28 -8.83 4.71
N PHE A 46 -0.84 -7.63 4.92
CA PHE A 46 -0.68 -6.91 6.17
C PHE A 46 -1.46 -7.59 7.32
N PRO A 47 -0.78 -8.08 8.37
CA PRO A 47 -1.41 -8.88 9.43
C PRO A 47 -2.10 -8.01 10.50
N ALA A 48 -3.10 -7.22 10.10
CA ALA A 48 -3.74 -6.20 10.96
C ALA A 48 -4.32 -6.75 12.28
N ARG A 49 -4.75 -8.02 12.30
CA ARG A 49 -5.37 -8.65 13.47
C ARG A 49 -4.40 -9.42 14.37
N SER A 50 -3.24 -9.82 13.85
CA SER A 50 -2.32 -10.73 14.55
C SER A 50 -1.01 -10.07 14.99
N VAL A 51 -0.78 -8.81 14.60
CA VAL A 51 0.44 -8.06 14.93
C VAL A 51 0.06 -6.77 15.64
N SER A 52 0.68 -6.53 16.79
CA SER A 52 0.52 -5.30 17.55
C SER A 52 1.30 -4.14 16.90
N ASN A 53 0.86 -2.91 17.20
CA ASN A 53 1.51 -1.70 16.71
C ASN A 53 2.95 -1.62 17.20
N GLU A 54 3.20 -2.06 18.43
CA GLU A 54 4.51 -2.09 19.06
C GLU A 54 5.46 -3.03 18.32
N ALA A 55 5.01 -4.25 18.03
CA ALA A 55 5.80 -5.24 17.29
C ALA A 55 6.10 -4.78 15.85
N LEU A 56 5.11 -4.18 15.18
CA LEU A 56 5.30 -3.61 13.84
C LEU A 56 6.29 -2.44 13.85
N ASN A 57 6.13 -1.48 14.77
CA ASN A 57 7.02 -0.34 14.89
C ASN A 57 8.46 -0.78 15.19
N LYS A 58 8.61 -1.80 16.04
CA LYS A 58 9.91 -2.40 16.33
C LYS A 58 10.52 -3.09 15.12
N TYR A 59 9.73 -3.86 14.36
CA TYR A 59 10.17 -4.45 13.10
C TYR A 59 10.68 -3.41 12.10
N LEU A 60 9.89 -2.35 11.86
CA LEU A 60 10.28 -1.29 10.94
C LEU A 60 11.58 -0.62 11.39
N LYS A 61 11.71 -0.32 12.69
CA LYS A 61 12.91 0.30 13.28
C LYS A 61 14.16 -0.57 13.21
N GLU A 62 14.04 -1.88 13.41
CA GLU A 62 15.20 -2.79 13.46
C GLU A 62 15.58 -3.37 12.09
N LYS A 63 14.61 -3.59 11.20
CA LYS A 63 14.82 -4.34 9.95
C LYS A 63 14.69 -3.51 8.68
N ILE A 64 13.91 -2.43 8.69
CA ILE A 64 13.61 -1.63 7.49
C ILE A 64 14.35 -0.29 7.50
N PHE A 65 14.13 0.57 8.50
CA PHE A 65 14.71 1.91 8.54
C PHE A 65 16.25 1.93 8.45
N PRO A 66 17.01 1.03 9.10
CA PRO A 66 18.47 1.01 8.98
C PRO A 66 18.95 0.75 7.54
N LYS A 67 18.15 0.03 6.73
CA LYS A 67 18.46 -0.28 5.33
C LYS A 67 18.14 0.88 4.37
N LEU A 68 17.39 1.88 4.81
CA LEU A 68 17.08 3.09 4.02
C LEU A 68 18.19 4.15 4.13
N GLU A 69 19.11 4.02 5.08
CA GLU A 69 20.35 4.82 5.21
C GLU A 69 20.14 6.35 5.28
N GLU A 70 18.96 6.83 5.71
CA GLU A 70 18.59 8.26 5.69
C GLU A 70 18.75 8.93 4.30
N LYS A 71 18.70 8.12 3.25
CA LYS A 71 18.72 8.61 1.87
C LYS A 71 17.29 8.82 1.38
N PRO A 72 17.09 9.77 0.45
CA PRO A 72 15.81 9.91 -0.22
C PRO A 72 15.31 8.57 -0.79
N PHE A 73 14.07 8.21 -0.50
CA PHE A 73 13.46 6.95 -0.93
C PHE A 73 11.99 7.14 -1.29
N SER A 74 11.44 6.17 -2.01
CA SER A 74 10.03 6.16 -2.42
C SER A 74 9.34 4.90 -1.89
N ILE A 75 8.04 4.97 -1.68
CA ILE A 75 7.21 3.82 -1.28
C ILE A 75 6.31 3.42 -2.45
N VAL A 76 6.21 2.12 -2.70
CA VAL A 76 5.15 1.55 -3.55
C VAL A 76 4.24 0.75 -2.63
N TYR A 77 3.04 1.28 -2.38
CA TYR A 77 2.01 0.62 -1.59
C TYR A 77 0.99 -0.02 -2.52
N VAL A 78 0.96 -1.36 -2.54
CA VAL A 78 0.04 -2.14 -3.36
C VAL A 78 -1.21 -2.45 -2.54
N HIS A 79 -2.36 -1.94 -3.00
CA HIS A 79 -3.63 -2.05 -2.30
C HIS A 79 -4.61 -3.02 -2.95
N THR A 80 -4.18 -3.74 -3.98
CA THR A 80 -4.95 -4.82 -4.61
C THR A 80 -5.41 -5.84 -3.58
N ASP A 81 -6.69 -6.22 -3.65
CA ASP A 81 -7.38 -7.14 -2.73
C ASP A 81 -7.30 -6.75 -1.25
N VAL A 82 -7.05 -5.49 -0.91
CA VAL A 82 -7.08 -5.06 0.49
C VAL A 82 -8.53 -4.91 0.94
N GLN A 83 -8.99 -5.87 1.74
CA GLN A 83 -10.28 -5.80 2.38
C GLN A 83 -10.21 -5.07 3.73
N ARG A 84 -11.09 -4.08 3.90
CA ARG A 84 -11.13 -3.24 5.11
C ARG A 84 -11.45 -4.03 6.39
N SER A 85 -12.28 -5.05 6.28
CA SER A 85 -12.68 -5.92 7.40
C SER A 85 -11.55 -6.84 7.86
N GLU A 86 -10.65 -7.25 6.96
CA GLU A 86 -9.69 -8.31 7.23
C GLU A 86 -8.28 -7.78 7.51
N ASN A 87 -7.76 -6.97 6.59
CA ASN A 87 -6.33 -6.66 6.51
C ASN A 87 -6.02 -5.16 6.68
N PHE A 88 -7.04 -4.31 6.82
CA PHE A 88 -6.84 -2.87 7.01
C PHE A 88 -6.76 -2.50 8.49
N PRO A 89 -5.63 -1.94 8.96
CA PRO A 89 -5.55 -1.41 10.31
C PRO A 89 -6.51 -0.21 10.46
N GLY A 90 -7.30 -0.18 11.52
CA GLY A 90 -8.20 0.94 11.81
C GLY A 90 -7.48 2.30 11.84
N ILE A 91 -8.26 3.39 11.76
CA ILE A 91 -7.76 4.78 11.68
C ILE A 91 -6.76 5.11 12.79
N SER A 92 -7.08 4.73 14.03
CA SER A 92 -6.22 4.98 15.20
C SER A 92 -4.88 4.25 15.09
N THR A 93 -4.91 3.00 14.65
CA THR A 93 -3.70 2.20 14.42
C THR A 93 -2.84 2.80 13.32
N LEU A 94 -3.43 3.16 12.17
CA LEU A 94 -2.69 3.76 11.06
C LEU A 94 -2.01 5.06 11.49
N ARG A 95 -2.72 5.90 12.26
CA ARG A 95 -2.16 7.12 12.85
C ARG A 95 -1.02 6.80 13.82
N SER A 96 -1.18 5.83 14.70
CA SER A 96 -0.16 5.43 15.68
C SER A 96 1.12 4.92 14.99
N ILE A 97 0.98 4.10 13.96
CA ILE A 97 2.11 3.64 13.14
C ILE A 97 2.81 4.83 12.50
N TYR A 98 2.05 5.74 11.86
CA TYR A 98 2.62 6.92 11.23
C TYR A 98 3.39 7.81 12.23
N GLU A 99 2.80 8.10 13.39
CA GLU A 99 3.44 8.93 14.42
C GLU A 99 4.73 8.30 14.97
N ALA A 100 4.78 6.97 15.06
CA ALA A 100 5.96 6.24 15.53
C ALA A 100 7.13 6.24 14.53
N ILE A 101 6.91 6.60 13.26
CA ILE A 101 8.00 6.72 12.27
C ILE A 101 8.88 7.93 12.65
N PRO A 102 10.21 7.75 12.79
CA PRO A 102 11.15 8.84 13.05
C PRO A 102 11.07 9.97 12.01
N MET A 103 11.27 11.22 12.44
CA MET A 103 11.14 12.42 11.58
C MET A 103 12.11 12.40 10.39
N ASN A 104 13.37 11.98 10.59
CA ASN A 104 14.37 11.81 9.53
C ASN A 104 13.89 10.86 8.41
N ILE A 105 13.18 9.78 8.77
CA ILE A 105 12.62 8.84 7.79
C ILE A 105 11.43 9.47 7.05
N LYS A 106 10.57 10.21 7.75
CA LYS A 106 9.43 10.94 7.13
C LYS A 106 9.91 12.01 6.14
N GLU A 107 10.97 12.72 6.47
CA GLU A 107 11.56 13.76 5.62
C GLU A 107 12.25 13.17 4.39
N SER A 108 12.96 12.03 4.56
CA SER A 108 13.62 11.31 3.45
C SER A 108 12.63 10.62 2.49
N LEU A 109 11.36 10.50 2.85
CA LEU A 109 10.35 9.92 1.96
C LEU A 109 9.95 10.94 0.91
N GLU A 110 10.17 10.66 -0.36
CA GLU A 110 9.92 11.61 -1.45
C GLU A 110 8.56 11.41 -2.14
N ALA A 111 8.17 10.16 -2.34
CA ALA A 111 6.94 9.80 -3.03
C ALA A 111 6.33 8.53 -2.46
N VAL A 112 5.00 8.46 -2.46
CA VAL A 112 4.22 7.26 -2.17
C VAL A 112 3.35 6.94 -3.38
N TYR A 113 3.69 5.89 -4.12
CA TYR A 113 2.88 5.37 -5.21
C TYR A 113 1.85 4.40 -4.63
N PHE A 114 0.60 4.84 -4.56
CA PHE A 114 -0.51 4.04 -4.07
C PHE A 114 -1.14 3.33 -5.26
N VAL A 115 -0.84 2.04 -5.41
CA VAL A 115 -1.24 1.19 -6.54
C VAL A 115 -2.58 0.51 -6.27
N HIS A 116 -3.46 0.56 -7.27
CA HIS A 116 -4.84 0.05 -7.27
C HIS A 116 -5.67 0.54 -6.05
N PRO A 117 -5.73 1.86 -5.78
CA PRO A 117 -6.63 2.39 -4.77
C PRO A 117 -8.06 2.30 -5.28
N GLY A 118 -8.88 1.42 -4.72
CA GLY A 118 -10.32 1.41 -4.99
C GLY A 118 -11.01 2.69 -4.49
N LEU A 119 -12.25 2.94 -4.94
CA LEU A 119 -13.02 4.14 -4.59
C LEU A 119 -13.10 4.39 -3.08
N GLN A 120 -13.32 3.34 -2.28
CA GLN A 120 -13.40 3.44 -0.82
C GLN A 120 -12.08 3.92 -0.20
N ALA A 121 -10.94 3.44 -0.71
CA ALA A 121 -9.62 3.84 -0.23
C ALA A 121 -9.29 5.28 -0.61
N ARG A 122 -9.67 5.72 -1.82
CA ARG A 122 -9.54 7.12 -2.25
C ARG A 122 -10.38 8.04 -1.40
N LEU A 123 -11.65 7.68 -1.16
CA LEU A 123 -12.54 8.47 -0.32
C LEU A 123 -12.01 8.53 1.12
N PHE A 124 -11.58 7.39 1.67
CA PHE A 124 -10.94 7.33 2.99
C PHE A 124 -9.73 8.27 3.09
N LEU A 125 -8.83 8.24 2.11
CA LEU A 125 -7.66 9.11 2.09
C LEU A 125 -8.02 10.59 1.88
N ALA A 126 -9.01 10.89 1.06
CA ALA A 126 -9.50 12.26 0.89
C ALA A 126 -10.12 12.81 2.18
N THR A 127 -10.85 11.98 2.93
CA THR A 127 -11.50 12.38 4.19
C THR A 127 -10.52 12.45 5.36
N PHE A 128 -9.68 11.43 5.54
CA PHE A 128 -8.85 11.28 6.73
C PHE A 128 -7.35 11.52 6.49
N GLY A 129 -6.89 11.51 5.24
CA GLY A 129 -5.46 11.57 4.92
C GLY A 129 -4.75 12.78 5.51
N ARG A 130 -5.37 13.96 5.47
CA ARG A 130 -4.80 15.18 6.07
C ARG A 130 -4.68 15.11 7.61
N LEU A 131 -5.59 14.39 8.26
CA LEU A 131 -5.60 14.21 9.72
C LEU A 131 -4.58 13.15 10.16
N LEU A 132 -4.46 12.07 9.40
CA LEU A 132 -3.62 10.92 9.76
C LEU A 132 -2.17 11.11 9.37
N PHE A 133 -1.92 11.77 8.23
CA PHE A 133 -0.61 11.91 7.62
C PHE A 133 -0.16 13.37 7.65
N THR A 134 0.08 13.86 8.87
CA THR A 134 0.64 15.20 9.13
C THR A 134 2.04 15.33 8.54
N GLY A 135 2.60 16.54 8.39
CA GLY A 135 3.98 16.69 7.86
C GLY A 135 4.14 16.44 6.35
N GLY A 136 3.07 16.60 5.57
CA GLY A 136 3.14 16.62 4.11
C GLY A 136 3.24 15.24 3.45
N LEU A 137 3.06 14.14 4.19
CA LEU A 137 3.04 12.81 3.59
C LEU A 137 1.87 12.67 2.59
N TYR A 138 0.68 13.18 2.92
CA TYR A 138 -0.47 13.11 2.01
C TYR A 138 -0.21 13.81 0.67
N SER A 139 0.52 14.94 0.66
CA SER A 139 0.91 15.61 -0.59
C SER A 139 1.93 14.84 -1.43
N LYS A 140 2.57 13.81 -0.87
CA LYS A 140 3.51 12.92 -1.57
C LYS A 140 2.82 11.68 -2.14
N VAL A 141 1.51 11.48 -1.88
CA VAL A 141 0.74 10.34 -2.36
C VAL A 141 0.35 10.56 -3.82
N ASN A 142 0.73 9.60 -4.67
CA ASN A 142 0.39 9.53 -6.08
C ASN A 142 -0.50 8.30 -6.28
N TYR A 143 -1.73 8.51 -6.74
CA TYR A 143 -2.64 7.41 -7.04
C TYR A 143 -2.27 6.79 -8.39
N VAL A 144 -2.08 5.48 -8.38
CA VAL A 144 -1.68 4.68 -9.54
C VAL A 144 -2.78 3.65 -9.79
N THR A 145 -3.68 3.95 -10.71
CA THR A 145 -4.80 3.07 -11.09
C THR A 145 -4.37 1.84 -11.86
N ARG A 146 -3.24 1.94 -12.59
CA ARG A 146 -2.74 0.89 -13.48
C ARG A 146 -1.23 0.70 -13.30
N LEU A 147 -0.75 -0.53 -13.47
CA LEU A 147 0.68 -0.83 -13.35
C LEU A 147 1.52 -0.13 -14.41
N GLU A 148 0.98 0.17 -15.59
CA GLU A 148 1.70 0.94 -16.62
C GLU A 148 2.21 2.30 -16.08
N PHE A 149 1.38 3.04 -15.35
CA PHE A 149 1.76 4.33 -14.76
C PHE A 149 2.77 4.18 -13.62
N LEU A 150 2.79 3.01 -12.96
CA LEU A 150 3.84 2.71 -11.97
C LEU A 150 5.21 2.65 -12.66
N TRP A 151 5.29 2.06 -13.85
CA TRP A 151 6.54 1.85 -14.58
C TRP A 151 7.11 3.13 -15.21
N ASP A 152 6.30 4.17 -15.33
CA ASP A 152 6.77 5.52 -15.65
C ASP A 152 7.56 6.14 -14.50
N GLN A 153 7.31 5.69 -13.26
CA GLN A 153 7.91 6.23 -12.05
C GLN A 153 8.96 5.30 -11.44
N VAL A 154 8.83 3.98 -11.63
CA VAL A 154 9.69 2.94 -11.07
C VAL A 154 10.35 2.12 -12.17
N ARG A 155 11.59 1.66 -11.95
CA ARG A 155 12.31 0.83 -12.92
C ARG A 155 11.73 -0.59 -12.95
N ARG A 156 11.10 -0.94 -14.07
CA ARG A 156 10.35 -2.21 -14.27
C ARG A 156 11.14 -3.47 -13.91
N ASN A 157 12.40 -3.57 -14.33
CA ASN A 157 13.21 -4.78 -14.13
C ASN A 157 13.85 -4.87 -12.73
N GLU A 158 13.67 -3.85 -11.89
CA GLU A 158 14.28 -3.83 -10.55
C GLU A 158 13.27 -4.12 -9.43
N MET A 159 11.97 -4.22 -9.73
CA MET A 159 10.91 -4.48 -8.75
C MET A 159 9.98 -5.61 -9.21
N GLU A 160 9.84 -6.63 -8.38
CA GLU A 160 8.89 -7.73 -8.61
C GLU A 160 7.51 -7.32 -8.09
N ILE A 161 6.49 -7.49 -8.95
CA ILE A 161 5.08 -7.35 -8.61
C ILE A 161 4.49 -8.76 -8.44
N PRO A 162 3.78 -9.05 -7.34
CA PRO A 162 3.10 -10.34 -7.17
C PRO A 162 2.06 -10.60 -8.27
N GLU A 163 1.89 -11.87 -8.65
CA GLU A 163 1.00 -12.31 -9.74
C GLU A 163 -0.44 -11.78 -9.60
N PHE A 164 -1.04 -11.88 -8.40
CA PHE A 164 -2.40 -11.39 -8.14
C PHE A 164 -2.61 -9.90 -8.44
N VAL A 165 -1.54 -9.11 -8.43
CA VAL A 165 -1.60 -7.67 -8.74
C VAL A 165 -1.65 -7.46 -10.24
N SER A 166 -0.92 -8.28 -11.00
CA SER A 166 -0.97 -8.30 -12.46
C SER A 166 -2.33 -8.81 -12.94
N ASP A 167 -2.85 -9.89 -12.35
CA ASP A 167 -4.17 -10.44 -12.69
C ASP A 167 -5.28 -9.39 -12.51
N HIS A 168 -5.20 -8.60 -11.43
CA HIS A 168 -6.13 -7.50 -11.20
C HIS A 168 -5.96 -6.34 -12.20
N ASP A 169 -4.73 -6.00 -12.59
CA ASP A 169 -4.47 -4.98 -13.61
C ASP A 169 -5.05 -5.40 -14.97
N GLU A 170 -4.94 -6.68 -15.32
CA GLU A 170 -5.57 -7.26 -16.51
C GLU A 170 -7.10 -7.21 -16.42
N GLU A 171 -7.70 -7.53 -15.26
CA GLU A 171 -9.15 -7.41 -15.07
C GLU A 171 -9.65 -5.97 -15.28
N LEU A 172 -8.86 -4.96 -14.88
CA LEU A 172 -9.13 -3.54 -15.11
C LEU A 172 -9.00 -3.12 -16.58
N ASP A 173 -8.19 -3.80 -17.40
CA ASP A 173 -8.17 -3.58 -18.86
C ASP A 173 -9.51 -3.97 -19.49
N TYR A 174 -10.07 -5.10 -19.06
CA TYR A 174 -11.35 -5.59 -19.59
C TYR A 174 -12.55 -4.86 -18.97
N HIS A 175 -12.44 -4.43 -17.71
CA HIS A 175 -13.54 -3.79 -16.97
C HIS A 175 -13.08 -2.53 -16.21
N PRO A 176 -12.84 -1.41 -16.92
CA PRO A 176 -12.33 -0.19 -16.30
C PRO A 176 -13.21 0.39 -15.17
N MET A 177 -14.48 -0.01 -15.11
CA MET A 177 -15.45 0.48 -14.12
C MET A 177 -15.35 -0.21 -12.74
N MET A 178 -14.62 -1.34 -12.62
CA MET A 178 -14.49 -2.05 -11.34
C MET A 178 -13.82 -1.20 -10.25
N ASP A 179 -12.89 -0.33 -10.64
CA ASP A 179 -12.19 0.61 -9.75
C ASP A 179 -13.13 1.62 -9.05
N TYR A 180 -14.35 1.79 -9.58
CA TYR A 180 -15.39 2.67 -9.06
C TYR A 180 -16.39 1.97 -8.13
N GLY A 181 -16.16 0.70 -7.77
CA GLY A 181 -17.06 -0.06 -6.90
C GLY A 181 -18.36 -0.50 -7.59
N ILE A 182 -18.40 -0.46 -8.93
CA ILE A 182 -19.46 -1.06 -9.73
C ILE A 182 -19.03 -2.50 -10.01
N GLU A 183 -19.09 -3.34 -8.97
CA GLU A 183 -18.96 -4.78 -9.15
C GLU A 183 -20.26 -5.27 -9.81
N SER A 184 -20.16 -5.85 -11.00
CA SER A 184 -21.32 -6.44 -11.66
C SER A 184 -21.63 -7.76 -10.95
N ASP A 185 -22.81 -7.90 -10.33
CA ASP A 185 -23.29 -9.17 -9.72
C ASP A 185 -23.48 -10.32 -10.73
N HIS A 186 -23.01 -10.17 -11.96
CA HIS A 186 -23.14 -11.17 -13.00
C HIS A 186 -22.07 -12.25 -12.84
N PRO A 187 -22.46 -13.55 -12.91
CA PRO A 187 -21.51 -14.65 -12.90
C PRO A 187 -20.42 -14.43 -13.95
N LYS A 188 -19.15 -14.64 -13.56
CA LYS A 188 -17.97 -14.53 -14.43
C LYS A 188 -18.06 -15.51 -15.60
N VAL A 189 -18.71 -15.12 -16.70
CA VAL A 189 -18.68 -15.87 -17.96
C VAL A 189 -17.41 -15.45 -18.70
N TYR A 190 -16.34 -16.23 -18.53
CA TYR A 190 -15.16 -16.12 -19.38
C TYR A 190 -15.59 -16.31 -20.83
N GLY A 191 -15.59 -15.24 -21.63
CA GLY A 191 -15.67 -15.35 -23.10
C GLY A 191 -16.64 -14.43 -23.85
N ALA A 192 -17.30 -13.44 -23.24
CA ALA A 192 -18.15 -12.50 -23.99
C ALA A 192 -17.56 -11.07 -23.96
N PRO A 193 -17.40 -10.39 -25.12
CA PRO A 193 -17.04 -8.98 -25.14
C PRO A 193 -18.14 -8.14 -24.49
N PRO A 194 -17.80 -6.99 -23.87
CA PRO A 194 -18.75 -6.21 -23.09
C PRO A 194 -19.88 -5.72 -24.01
N ALA A 195 -21.10 -6.14 -23.71
CA ALA A 195 -22.30 -5.59 -24.32
C ALA A 195 -22.46 -4.15 -23.80
N MET A 196 -22.09 -3.18 -24.64
CA MET A 196 -22.40 -1.76 -24.41
C MET A 196 -23.91 -1.61 -24.26
N SER A 197 -24.38 -1.46 -23.02
CA SER A 197 -25.76 -1.10 -22.72
C SER A 197 -25.98 0.36 -23.13
N VAL A 198 -26.44 0.57 -24.36
CA VAL A 198 -26.92 1.86 -24.84
C VAL A 198 -28.25 2.17 -24.14
N TYR A 199 -28.18 2.96 -23.06
CA TYR A 199 -29.36 3.61 -22.52
C TYR A 199 -29.95 4.56 -23.57
N SER A 200 -31.04 4.11 -24.19
CA SER A 200 -31.86 4.87 -25.12
C SER A 200 -32.55 6.03 -24.39
N MET A 201 -32.08 7.26 -24.59
CA MET A 201 -32.83 8.46 -24.21
C MET A 201 -34.01 8.66 -25.16
N ARG A 202 -35.19 8.11 -24.81
CA ARG A 202 -36.44 8.55 -25.43
C ARG A 202 -36.94 9.78 -24.67
N CYS A 203 -36.83 10.92 -25.31
CA CYS A 203 -37.48 12.16 -24.90
C CYS A 203 -39.00 11.93 -24.85
N ILE A 204 -39.62 12.29 -23.72
CA ILE A 204 -41.07 12.48 -23.65
C ILE A 204 -41.34 13.93 -24.07
N ALA A 205 -42.19 14.08 -25.08
CA ALA A 205 -42.67 15.36 -25.62
C ALA A 205 -43.73 16.01 -24.72
#